data_AF-A0A6G6SN25-F1
#
_entry.id   AF-A0A6G6SN25-F1
#
_cell.length_a   1.000
_cell.length_b   1.000
_cell.length_c   1.000
_cell.angle_alpha   90.00
_cell.angle_beta   90.00
_cell.angle_gamma   90.00
#
_symmetry.space_group_name_H-M   'P 1'
#
loop_
_entity.id
_entity.type
_entity.pdbx_description
1 polymer ?
#
loop_
_entity_poly.entity_id
_entity_poly.type
_entity_poly.pdbx_seq_one_letter_code
_entity_poly.pdbx_strand_id
1 'polypeptide(L)'
;MTDKLYTYGNVPDKTGGAAFPVPATELHGTTTGMTLRDYFAAKCMQGDWATERMDSGYWSQDDIDAIFKDKAETYYRMADAMLKARG
;
A
#
# COMPACT_ATOMS: atom_id res chain seq x y z
N MET A 1 -24.37 22.54 -25.70
CA MET A 1 -24.58 21.26 -24.98
C MET A 1 -23.98 20.16 -25.85
N THR A 2 -22.84 19.62 -25.45
CA THR A 2 -22.33 18.35 -25.98
C THR A 2 -21.52 17.69 -24.87
N ASP A 3 -22.12 16.63 -24.37
CA ASP A 3 -21.72 15.88 -23.19
C ASP A 3 -20.46 15.06 -23.52
N LYS A 4 -19.33 15.41 -22.92
CA LYS A 4 -18.11 14.59 -23.01
C LYS A 4 -18.27 13.42 -22.06
N LEU A 5 -18.85 12.35 -22.60
CA LEU A 5 -18.87 11.01 -22.03
C LEU A 5 -17.49 10.66 -21.48
N TYR A 6 -17.39 10.62 -20.15
CA TYR A 6 -16.21 10.17 -19.42
C TYR A 6 -15.92 8.72 -19.80
N THR A 7 -14.76 8.49 -20.42
CA THR A 7 -14.21 7.17 -20.62
C THR A 7 -13.81 6.60 -19.26
N TYR A 8 -14.70 5.81 -18.64
CA TYR A 8 -14.42 4.99 -17.46
C TYR A 8 -13.53 3.80 -17.83
N GLY A 9 -12.31 4.10 -18.28
CA GLY A 9 -11.29 3.11 -18.59
C GLY A 9 -10.16 3.24 -17.60
N ASN A 10 -10.09 2.30 -16.65
CA ASN A 10 -8.89 1.84 -15.93
C ASN A 10 -7.64 2.73 -16.10
N VAL A 11 -7.60 3.86 -15.41
CA VAL A 11 -6.31 4.43 -15.01
C VAL A 11 -5.82 3.56 -13.86
N PRO A 12 -4.67 2.87 -13.98
CA PRO A 12 -4.06 2.22 -12.81
C PRO A 12 -3.84 3.33 -11.79
N ASP A 13 -4.55 3.24 -10.67
CA ASP A 13 -4.58 4.29 -9.67
C ASP A 13 -3.20 4.39 -9.01
N LYS A 14 -2.35 5.25 -9.57
CA LYS A 14 -1.02 5.57 -9.04
C LYS A 14 -1.11 6.45 -7.79
N THR A 15 -2.31 6.78 -7.33
CA THR A 15 -2.61 7.70 -6.22
C THR A 15 -3.31 7.03 -5.03
N GLY A 16 -3.39 5.69 -5.01
CA GLY A 16 -3.64 4.94 -3.77
C GLY A 16 -5.08 4.58 -3.45
N GLY A 17 -6.04 4.76 -4.36
CA GLY A 17 -7.35 4.11 -4.30
C GLY A 17 -8.17 4.26 -3.02
N ALA A 18 -9.27 3.51 -2.95
CA ALA A 18 -9.99 3.34 -1.70
C ALA A 18 -9.14 2.47 -0.75
N ALA A 19 -8.92 2.91 0.49
CA ALA A 19 -8.14 2.13 1.46
C ALA A 19 -8.86 0.83 1.88
N PHE A 20 -10.19 0.89 2.03
CA PHE A 20 -11.03 -0.24 2.38
C PHE A 20 -11.86 -0.72 1.18
N PRO A 21 -12.30 -1.99 1.18
CA PRO A 21 -13.12 -2.52 0.10
C PRO A 21 -14.39 -1.68 -0.08
N VAL A 22 -14.57 -1.10 -1.27
CA VAL A 22 -15.87 -0.56 -1.66
C VAL A 22 -16.73 -1.74 -2.11
N PRO A 23 -17.95 -1.91 -1.57
CA PRO A 23 -18.81 -3.00 -1.99
C PRO A 23 -19.04 -2.93 -3.50
N ALA A 24 -18.77 -4.05 -4.18
CA ALA A 24 -19.09 -4.20 -5.59
C ALA A 24 -20.62 -4.12 -5.71
N THR A 25 -21.12 -2.98 -6.18
CA THR A 25 -22.49 -2.93 -6.72
C THR A 25 -22.50 -3.75 -8.02
N GLU A 26 -23.64 -4.34 -8.39
CA GLU A 26 -23.77 -5.31 -9.49
C GLU A 26 -23.25 -4.86 -10.88
N LEU A 27 -22.79 -3.61 -11.00
CA LEU A 27 -22.26 -3.00 -12.22
C LEU A 27 -20.74 -2.72 -12.21
N HIS A 28 -20.01 -2.98 -11.11
CA HIS A 28 -18.57 -2.68 -10.99
C HIS A 28 -17.77 -3.91 -10.56
N GLY A 29 -17.25 -4.64 -11.55
CA GLY A 29 -16.48 -5.88 -11.40
C GLY A 29 -15.06 -5.73 -10.82
N THR A 30 -14.80 -4.74 -9.98
CA THR A 30 -13.49 -4.56 -9.34
C THR A 30 -13.68 -4.12 -7.90
N THR A 31 -13.32 -4.97 -6.95
CA THR A 31 -13.06 -4.53 -5.56
C THR A 31 -12.01 -3.43 -5.60
N THR A 32 -12.41 -2.19 -5.36
CA THR A 32 -11.49 -1.07 -5.15
C THR A 32 -11.10 -1.08 -3.66
N GLY A 33 -9.79 -1.07 -3.36
CA GLY A 33 -9.30 -1.43 -2.02
C GLY A 33 -7.78 -1.67 -1.98
N MET A 34 -7.20 -1.69 -0.77
CA MET A 34 -5.90 -2.32 -0.54
C MET A 34 -5.95 -3.83 -0.82
N THR A 35 -4.87 -4.38 -1.37
CA THR A 35 -4.73 -5.84 -1.45
C THR A 35 -4.41 -6.42 -0.06
N LEU A 36 -4.61 -7.73 0.13
CA LEU A 36 -4.20 -8.41 1.37
C LEU A 36 -2.69 -8.26 1.63
N ARG A 37 -1.89 -8.15 0.55
CA ARG A 37 -0.46 -7.88 0.60
C ARG A 37 -0.17 -6.50 1.20
N ASP A 38 -0.87 -5.47 0.73
CA ASP A 38 -0.71 -4.10 1.22
C ASP A 38 -1.12 -4.00 2.69
N TYR A 39 -2.18 -4.72 3.09
CA TYR A 39 -2.58 -4.80 4.49
C TYR A 39 -1.49 -5.40 5.40
N PHE A 40 -0.88 -6.52 5.01
CA PHE A 40 0.21 -7.12 5.78
C PHE A 40 1.45 -6.22 5.83
N ALA A 41 1.81 -5.59 4.70
CA ALA A 41 2.93 -4.65 4.67
C ALA A 41 2.69 -3.45 5.60
N ALA A 42 1.48 -2.88 5.59
CA ALA A 42 1.09 -1.79 6.49
C ALA A 42 1.15 -2.20 7.97
N LYS A 43 0.79 -3.44 8.30
CA LYS A 43 0.92 -3.96 9.67
C LYS A 43 2.37 -4.11 10.12
N CYS A 44 3.26 -4.55 9.23
CA CYS A 44 4.69 -4.62 9.51
C CYS A 44 5.27 -3.22 9.75
N MET A 45 4.96 -2.27 8.87
CA MET A 45 5.36 -0.87 9.00
C MET A 45 4.90 -0.25 10.32
N GLN A 46 3.62 -0.46 10.68
CA GLN A 46 3.06 0.06 11.93
C GLN A 46 3.83 -0.45 13.16
N GLY A 47 4.19 -1.73 13.17
CA GLY A 47 4.99 -2.33 14.25
C GLY A 47 6.40 -1.77 14.30
N ASP A 48 7.09 -1.72 13.16
CA ASP A 48 8.47 -1.24 13.06
C ASP A 48 8.60 0.21 13.54
N TRP A 49 7.75 1.10 13.04
CA TRP A 49 7.75 2.53 13.42
C TRP A 49 7.34 2.77 14.87
N ALA A 50 6.53 1.90 15.48
CA ALA A 50 6.20 2.00 16.90
C ALA A 50 7.38 1.62 17.82
N THR A 51 8.36 0.87 17.31
CA THR A 51 9.53 0.42 18.08
C THR A 51 10.74 1.32 17.95
N GLU A 52 10.81 2.14 16.90
CA GLU A 52 11.96 3.02 16.67
C GLU A 52 11.99 4.19 17.65
N ARG A 53 13.14 4.37 18.31
CA ARG A 53 13.48 5.60 19.04
C ARG A 53 14.15 6.57 18.08
N MET A 54 13.64 7.80 18.03
CA MET A 54 14.21 8.90 17.23
C MET A 54 15.67 9.22 17.57
N ASP A 55 16.21 8.75 18.71
CA ASP A 55 17.60 8.98 19.13
C ASP A 55 18.61 7.92 18.63
N SER A 56 18.15 6.88 17.93
CA SER A 56 18.99 5.73 17.54
C SER A 56 20.01 6.04 16.44
N GLY A 57 20.03 7.28 15.91
CA GLY A 57 20.96 7.71 14.85
C GLY A 57 20.70 7.08 13.48
N TYR A 58 19.62 6.29 13.34
CA TYR A 58 19.33 5.51 12.13
C TYR A 58 18.73 6.33 10.98
N TRP A 59 18.27 7.56 11.27
CA TRP A 59 17.70 8.49 10.30
C TRP A 59 18.68 9.64 10.04
N SER A 60 19.74 9.40 9.25
CA SER A 60 20.45 10.53 8.65
C SER A 60 19.51 11.18 7.66
N GLN A 61 19.24 12.48 7.84
CA GLN A 61 18.30 13.23 6.99
C GLN A 61 18.75 13.23 5.52
N ASP A 62 20.05 13.02 5.28
CA ASP A 62 20.69 13.03 3.97
C ASP A 62 20.27 11.83 3.07
N ASP A 63 19.77 10.73 3.65
CA ASP A 63 19.44 9.49 2.91
C ASP A 63 18.01 8.96 3.17
N ILE A 64 17.09 9.83 3.61
CA ILE A 64 15.75 9.40 4.06
C ILE A 64 14.94 8.65 2.99
N ASP A 65 15.09 9.00 1.71
CA ASP A 65 14.41 8.32 0.60
C ASP A 65 14.95 6.90 0.39
N ALA A 66 16.25 6.68 0.56
CA ALA A 66 16.86 5.36 0.48
C ALA A 66 16.40 4.47 1.63
N ILE A 67 16.30 5.04 2.83
CA ILE A 67 15.77 4.34 4.02
C ILE A 67 14.31 3.95 3.80
N PHE A 68 13.46 4.88 3.32
CA PHE A 68 12.06 4.58 3.04
C PHE A 68 11.88 3.49 1.99
N LYS A 69 12.72 3.49 0.95
CA LYS A 69 12.73 2.43 -0.05
C LYS A 69 13.07 1.07 0.55
N ASP A 70 14.15 0.97 1.32
CA ASP A 70 14.59 -0.30 1.95
C ASP A 70 13.55 -0.84 2.95
N LYS A 71 12.96 0.04 3.76
CA LYS A 71 11.87 -0.31 4.69
C LYS A 71 10.65 -0.82 3.94
N ALA A 72 10.21 -0.12 2.90
CA ALA A 72 9.06 -0.55 2.08
C ALA A 72 9.30 -1.94 1.46
N GLU A 73 10.46 -2.16 0.86
CA GLU A 73 10.84 -3.48 0.30
C GLU A 73 10.82 -4.58 1.38
N THR A 74 11.33 -4.28 2.58
CA THR A 74 11.33 -5.19 3.72
C THR A 74 9.92 -5.57 4.16
N TYR A 75 9.00 -4.61 4.28
CA TYR A 75 7.62 -4.88 4.68
C TYR A 75 6.87 -5.73 3.65
N TYR A 76 7.08 -5.46 2.36
CA TYR A 76 6.48 -6.27 1.30
C TYR A 76 7.04 -7.70 1.26
N ARG A 77 8.33 -7.89 1.56
CA ARG A 77 8.91 -9.24 1.70
C ARG A 77 8.27 -10.03 2.84
N MET A 78 7.98 -9.38 3.96
CA MET A 78 7.26 -10.01 5.07
C MET A 78 5.81 -10.34 4.68
N ALA A 79 5.11 -9.43 4.00
CA ALA A 79 3.78 -9.70 3.47
C ALA A 79 3.76 -10.91 2.53
N ASP A 80 4.75 -11.01 1.63
CA ASP A 80 4.89 -12.13 0.70
C ASP A 80 5.17 -13.45 1.45
N ALA A 81 5.92 -13.41 2.56
CA ALA A 81 6.14 -14.58 3.42
C ALA A 81 4.86 -15.05 4.13
N MET A 82 4.04 -14.11 4.64
CA MET A 82 2.74 -14.42 5.25
C MET A 82 1.76 -15.03 4.26
N LEU A 83 1.71 -14.51 3.04
CA LEU A 83 0.89 -15.07 1.96
C LEU A 83 1.32 -16.49 1.60
N LYS A 84 2.63 -16.75 1.48
CA LYS A 84 3.17 -18.10 1.24
C LYS A 84 2.85 -19.06 2.38
N ALA A 85 2.92 -18.61 3.63
CA ALA A 85 2.62 -19.43 4.80
C ALA A 85 1.13 -19.83 4.89
N ARG A 86 0.24 -19.09 4.23
CA ARG A 86 -1.21 -19.34 4.22
C ARG A 86 -1.62 -20.52 3.34
N GLY A 87 -0.82 -20.89 2.33
CA GLY A 87 -1.14 -21.93 1.34
C GLY A 87 -1.50 -21.33 -0.01
#